data_AF-A0A0B6B0J6-F1
#
_entry.id   AF-A0A0B6B0J6-F1
#
_cell.length_a   1.000
_cell.length_b   1.000
_cell.length_c   1.000
_cell.angle_alpha   90.00
_cell.angle_beta   90.00
_cell.angle_gamma   90.00
#
_symmetry.space_group_name_H-M   'P 1'
#
loop_
_entity.id
_entity.type
_entity.pdbx_description
1 polymer ?
#
loop_
_entity_poly.entity_id
_entity_poly.type
_entity_poly.pdbx_seq_one_letter_code
_entity_poly.pdbx_strand_id
1 'polypeptide(L)' 'MTPWLLLLAVIIIPLLVYQGITVKSFLSGHFPIVEKVPTMIVFMAFCYPLYALYEAYNAVIIFNKGNLQLKKSN' A
#
# COMPACT_ATOMS: atom_id res chain seq x y z
N MET A 1 -12.55 0.63 -15.13
CA MET A 1 -12.35 1.10 -13.73
C MET A 1 -13.64 1.73 -13.26
N THR A 2 -14.14 1.36 -12.07
CA THR A 2 -15.37 1.96 -11.53
C THR A 2 -15.07 3.34 -10.91
N PRO A 3 -15.96 4.34 -11.03
CA PRO A 3 -15.73 5.70 -10.51
C PRO A 3 -15.37 5.73 -9.01
N TRP A 4 -15.92 4.80 -8.24
CA TRP A 4 -15.64 4.63 -6.82
C TRP A 4 -14.18 4.32 -6.50
N LEU A 5 -13.51 3.56 -7.36
CA LEU A 5 -12.09 3.23 -7.19
C LEU A 5 -11.19 4.45 -7.38
N LEU A 6 -11.53 5.32 -8.34
CA LEU A 6 -10.81 6.57 -8.57
C LEU A 6 -10.99 7.53 -7.40
N LEU A 7 -12.22 7.65 -6.89
CA LEU A 7 -12.54 8.52 -5.75
C LEU A 7 -11.79 8.06 -4.49
N LEU A 8 -11.74 6.76 -4.26
CA LEU A 8 -10.99 6.15 -3.17
C LEU A 8 -9.48 6.34 -3.33
N ALA A 9 -8.94 6.24 -4.55
CA ALA A 9 -7.53 6.52 -4.82
C ALA A 9 -7.16 7.99 -4.53
N VAL A 10 -8.02 8.94 -4.89
CA VAL A 10 -7.80 10.38 -4.61
C VAL A 10 -7.71 10.66 -3.11
N ILE A 11 -8.39 9.89 -2.27
CA ILE A 11 -8.33 10.04 -0.81
C ILE A 11 -7.14 9.28 -0.22
N ILE A 12 -6.88 8.06 -0.68
CA ILE A 12 -5.84 7.19 -0.13
C ILE A 12 -4.43 7.68 -0.48
N ILE A 13 -4.20 8.21 -1.69
CA ILE A 13 -2.86 8.64 -2.11
C ILE A 13 -2.30 9.76 -1.19
N PRO A 14 -3.01 10.87 -0.91
CA PRO A 14 -2.54 11.89 0.03
C PRO A 14 -2.30 11.33 1.43
N LEU A 15 -3.18 10.43 1.91
CA LEU A 15 -3.06 9.81 3.21
C LEU A 15 -1.78 8.98 3.33
N LEU A 16 -1.46 8.19 2.29
CA LEU A 16 -0.26 7.37 2.22
C LEU A 16 1.02 8.23 2.19
N VAL A 17 1.02 9.34 1.45
CA VAL A 17 2.16 10.28 1.42
C VAL A 17 2.36 10.90 2.80
N TYR A 18 1.29 11.36 3.45
CA TYR A 18 1.36 11.92 4.80
C TYR A 18 1.91 10.92 5.83
N GLN A 19 1.45 9.67 5.77
CA GLN A 19 1.96 8.58 6.62
C GLN A 19 3.44 8.34 6.38
N GLY A 20 3.89 8.26 5.12
CA GLY A 20 5.30 8.05 4.79
C GLY A 20 6.22 9.14 5.35
N ILE A 21 5.78 10.40 5.27
CA ILE A 21 6.52 11.54 5.86
C ILE A 21 6.52 11.47 7.38
N THR A 22 5.37 11.18 8.00
CA THR A 22 5.23 11.07 9.46
C THR A 22 6.13 9.97 10.03
N VAL A 23 6.12 8.78 9.42
CA VAL A 23 6.98 7.66 9.82
C VAL A 23 8.46 8.00 9.63
N LYS A 24 8.82 8.63 8.50
CA LYS A 24 10.20 9.08 8.26
C LYS A 24 10.65 10.09 9.32
N SER A 25 9.82 11.07 9.63
CA SER A 25 10.13 12.12 10.62
C SER A 25 10.26 11.55 12.04
N PHE A 26 9.44 10.55 12.38
CA PHE A 26 9.55 9.86 13.65
C PHE A 26 10.86 9.05 13.73
N LEU A 27 11.19 8.31 12.68
CA LEU A 27 12.41 7.50 12.61
C LEU A 27 13.67 8.35 12.59
N SER A 28 13.68 9.51 11.93
CA SER A 28 14.84 10.42 11.94
C SER A 28 15.14 10.97 13.32
N GLY A 29 14.14 11.13 14.19
CA GLY A 29 14.31 11.53 15.58
C GLY A 29 15.05 10.50 16.44
N HIS A 30 15.01 9.21 16.05
CA HIS A 30 15.70 8.13 16.75
C HIS A 30 16.99 7.68 16.03
N PHE A 31 16.97 7.69 14.69
CA PHE A 31 18.04 7.20 13.83
C PHE A 31 18.37 8.26 12.78
N PRO A 32 19.41 9.08 12.97
CA PRO A 32 19.74 10.18 12.06
C PRO A 32 20.11 9.71 10.63
N ILE A 33 20.49 8.44 10.46
CA ILE A 33 20.74 7.86 9.12
C ILE A 33 19.49 7.84 8.24
N VAL A 34 18.29 7.83 8.83
CA VAL A 34 17.01 7.75 8.11
C VAL A 34 16.68 9.06 7.39
N GLU A 35 17.26 10.20 7.78
CA GLU A 35 17.10 11.46 7.04
C GLU A 35 17.59 11.36 5.60
N LYS A 36 18.72 10.67 5.42
CA LYS A 36 19.36 10.46 4.12
C LYS A 36 18.63 9.41 3.26
N VAL A 37 17.70 8.66 3.84
CA VAL A 37 16.95 7.63 3.13
C VAL A 37 15.79 8.29 2.36
N PRO A 38 15.63 7.99 1.06
CA PRO A 38 14.47 8.43 0.30
C PRO A 38 13.16 8.00 0.97
N THR A 39 12.18 8.92 1.05
CA THR A 39 10.87 8.64 1.67
C THR A 39 10.17 7.46 0.99
N MET A 40 10.40 7.24 -0.30
CA MET A 40 9.89 6.08 -1.03
C MET A 40 10.35 4.74 -0.44
N ILE A 41 11.60 4.65 0.02
CA ILE A 41 12.14 3.42 0.63
C ILE A 41 11.52 3.19 2.02
N VAL A 42 11.38 4.26 2.81
CA VAL A 42 10.68 4.21 4.10
C VAL A 42 9.22 3.79 3.90
N PHE A 43 8.57 4.36 2.89
CA PHE A 43 7.20 4.00 2.53
C PHE A 43 7.09 2.53 2.11
N MET A 44 8.00 2.01 1.28
CA MET A 44 8.03 0.59 0.95
C MET A 44 8.27 -0.28 2.19
N ALA A 45 9.17 0.09 3.11
CA ALA A 45 9.43 -0.73 4.28
C ALA A 45 8.24 -0.81 5.26
N PHE A 46 7.53 0.31 5.46
CA PHE A 46 6.50 0.42 6.51
C PHE A 46 5.05 0.38 5.99
N CYS A 47 4.80 0.85 4.77
CA CYS A 47 3.46 0.88 4.18
C CYS A 47 3.19 -0.27 3.19
N TYR A 48 4.21 -0.91 2.61
CA TYR A 48 4.01 -2.12 1.80
C TYR A 48 3.38 -3.28 2.58
N PRO A 49 3.69 -3.53 3.86
CA PRO A 49 2.98 -4.56 4.63
C PRO A 49 1.46 -4.34 4.69
N LEU A 50 0.99 -3.09 4.71
CA LEU A 50 -0.44 -2.77 4.63
C LEU A 50 -1.02 -3.12 3.27
N TYR A 51 -0.27 -2.86 2.20
CA TYR A 51 -0.66 -3.25 0.84
C TYR A 51 -0.69 -4.79 0.68
N ALA A 52 0.31 -5.50 1.18
CA ALA A 52 0.36 -6.96 1.16
C ALA A 52 -0.82 -7.57 1.95
N LEU A 53 -1.21 -6.97 3.07
CA LEU A 53 -2.40 -7.37 3.81
C LEU A 53 -3.68 -7.16 2.98
N TYR A 54 -3.78 -6.04 2.26
CA TYR A 54 -4.86 -5.79 1.31
C TYR A 54 -4.90 -6.88 0.22
N GLU A 55 -3.77 -7.22 -0.39
CA GLU A 55 -3.70 -8.27 -1.42
C GLU A 55 -4.14 -9.62 -0.87
N ALA A 56 -3.67 -10.00 0.32
CA ALA A 56 -4.06 -11.24 0.99
C ALA A 56 -5.56 -11.30 1.26
N TYR A 57 -6.14 -10.22 1.78
CA TYR A 57 -7.58 -10.17 2.06
C TYR A 57 -8.41 -10.21 0.77
N ASN A 58 -7.98 -9.49 -0.27
CA ASN A 58 -8.65 -9.46 -1.55
C ASN A 58 -8.58 -10.84 -2.25
N ALA A 59 -7.45 -11.54 -2.13
CA ALA A 59 -7.30 -12.92 -2.57
C ALA A 59 -8.30 -13.85 -1.86
N VAL A 60 -8.41 -13.78 -0.53
CA VAL A 60 -9.39 -14.57 0.23
C VAL A 60 -10.82 -14.31 -0.23
N ILE A 61 -11.20 -13.05 -0.47
CA ILE A 61 -12.53 -12.70 -1.00
C ILE A 61 -12.77 -13.34 -2.37
N ILE A 62 -11.80 -13.28 -3.27
CA ILE A 62 -11.91 -13.85 -4.63
C ILE A 62 -12.04 -15.38 -4.55
N PHE A 63 -11.21 -16.04 -3.72
CA PHE A 63 -11.26 -17.48 -3.48
C PHE A 63 -12.63 -17.90 -2.92
N ASN A 64 -13.14 -17.22 -1.89
CA ASN A 64 -14.42 -17.54 -1.27
C ASN A 64 -15.64 -17.24 -2.16
N LYS A 65 -15.54 -16.29 -3.10
CA LYS A 65 -16.61 -16.00 -4.06
C LYS A 65 -16.69 -17.01 -5.22
N GLY A 66 -15.74 -17.95 -5.33
CA GLY A 66 -15.74 -19.00 -6.36
C GLY A 66 -15.55 -18.50 -7.81
N ASN A 67 -15.32 -17.20 -8.02
CA ASN A 67 -15.16 -16.59 -9.35
C ASN A 67 -13.68 -16.51 -9.75
N LEU A 68 -12.98 -17.65 -9.65
CA LEU A 68 -11.61 -17.78 -10.14
C LEU A 68 -11.65 -17.98 -11.67
N GLN A 69 -11.69 -16.87 -12.41
CA GLN A 69 -11.51 -16.92 -13.86
C GLN A 69 -10.03 -17.22 -14.14
N LEU A 70 -9.70 -18.51 -14.23
CA LEU A 70 -8.39 -18.93 -14.71
C LEU A 70 -8.25 -18.45 -16.17
N LYS A 71 -7.13 -17.79 -16.45
CA LYS A 71 -6.79 -17.40 -17.82
C LYS A 71 -6.76 -18.67 -18.67
N LYS A 72 -7.66 -18.79 -19.64
CA LYS A 72 -7.62 -19.89 -20.61
C LYS A 72 -6.26 -19.87 -21.31
N SER A 73 -5.52 -20.97 -21.23
CA SER A 73 -4.41 -21.23 -22.15
C SER A 73 -5.03 -21.56 -23.50
N ASN A 74 -4.73 -20.75 -24.50
CA ASN A 74 -4.87 -21.15 -25.90
C ASN A 74 -3.73 -22.10 -26.27
#